data_AF-T1B427-F1
#
_entry.id   AF-T1B427-F1
#
_cell.length_a   1.000
_cell.length_b   1.000
_cell.length_c   1.000
_cell.angle_alpha   90.00
_cell.angle_beta   90.00
_cell.angle_gamma   90.00
#
_symmetry.space_group_name_H-M   'P 1'
#
loop_
_entity.id
_entity.type
_entity.pdbx_description
1 polymer ?
#
loop_
_entity_poly.entity_id
_entity_poly.type
_entity_poly.pdbx_seq_one_letter_code
_entity_poly.pdbx_strand_id
1 'polypeptide(L)'
;MPSPLEHLTGTGKPLHAEAADAAEIAGLIRSGLARLADARNETLAPESRLDLAYNAAHALCLAALRKHDYRARHRYIVFQVLPHTLGLGPEVWRVLAKVHDLR
;
A
#
# COMPACT_ATOMS: atom_id res chain seq x y z
N MET A 1 -11.86 -13.24 18.97
CA MET A 1 -12.63 -12.91 17.76
C MET A 1 -11.64 -12.65 16.63
N PRO A 2 -11.93 -13.04 15.38
CA PRO A 2 -10.98 -12.87 14.29
C PRO A 2 -10.70 -11.39 14.04
N SER A 3 -9.49 -11.06 13.61
CA SER A 3 -9.18 -9.68 13.25
C SER A 3 -9.92 -9.27 11.96
N PRO A 4 -10.17 -7.97 11.72
CA PRO A 4 -10.73 -7.51 10.45
C PRO A 4 -9.93 -7.97 9.22
N LEU A 5 -8.60 -8.09 9.33
CA LEU A 5 -7.73 -8.60 8.27
C LEU A 5 -7.91 -10.11 8.05
N GLU A 6 -8.10 -10.87 9.13
CA GLU A 6 -8.34 -12.32 9.08
C GLU A 6 -9.64 -12.65 8.33
N HIS A 7 -10.69 -11.84 8.48
CA HIS A 7 -11.93 -11.98 7.70
C HIS A 7 -11.73 -11.84 6.18
N LEU A 8 -10.64 -11.19 5.75
CA LEU A 8 -10.27 -11.01 4.34
C LEU A 8 -9.36 -12.13 3.81
N THR A 9 -9.14 -13.20 4.58
CA THR A 9 -8.36 -14.38 4.16
C THR A 9 -9.23 -15.59 3.83
N GLY A 10 -8.69 -16.51 3.02
CA GLY A 10 -9.36 -17.73 2.57
C GLY A 10 -9.42 -17.86 1.04
N THR A 11 -10.08 -18.91 0.56
CA THR A 11 -10.25 -19.16 -0.88
C THR A 11 -10.99 -18.02 -1.55
N GLY A 12 -10.41 -17.44 -2.60
CA GLY A 12 -11.00 -16.33 -3.36
C GLY A 12 -10.99 -14.96 -2.66
N LYS A 13 -10.48 -14.85 -1.42
CA LYS A 13 -10.47 -13.59 -0.67
C LYS A 13 -9.23 -12.74 -0.96
N PRO A 14 -9.26 -11.41 -0.76
CA PRO A 14 -8.22 -10.52 -1.28
C PRO A 14 -6.88 -10.57 -0.50
N LEU A 15 -6.83 -11.21 0.67
CA LEU A 15 -5.60 -11.41 1.45
C LEU A 15 -5.21 -12.88 1.56
N HIS A 16 -3.91 -13.11 1.68
CA HIS A 16 -3.31 -14.36 2.15
C HIS A 16 -2.65 -14.14 3.49
N ALA A 17 -2.79 -15.09 4.42
CA ALA A 17 -1.90 -15.16 5.58
C ALA A 17 -0.51 -15.59 5.11
N GLU A 18 0.49 -14.78 5.42
CA GLU A 18 1.89 -15.03 5.07
C GLU A 18 2.79 -14.25 6.02
N ALA A 19 3.65 -14.97 6.75
CA ALA A 19 4.55 -14.39 7.74
C ALA A 19 5.35 -13.20 7.19
N ALA A 20 5.54 -12.18 8.02
CA ALA A 20 6.32 -11.00 7.68
C ALA A 20 7.78 -11.35 7.36
N ASP A 21 8.30 -10.79 6.26
CA ASP A 21 9.72 -10.81 5.93
C ASP A 21 10.32 -9.42 6.20
N ALA A 22 11.23 -9.35 7.16
CA ALA A 22 11.87 -8.10 7.57
C ALA A 22 12.69 -7.45 6.44
N ALA A 23 13.33 -8.24 5.57
CA ALA A 23 14.10 -7.74 4.44
C ALA A 23 13.19 -7.20 3.34
N GLU A 24 12.08 -7.89 3.05
CA GLU A 24 11.02 -7.41 2.14
C GLU A 24 10.45 -6.08 2.63
N ILE A 25 10.05 -6.01 3.90
CA ILE A 25 9.48 -4.79 4.51
C ILE A 25 10.48 -3.64 4.43
N ALA A 26 11.74 -3.87 4.78
CA ALA A 26 12.77 -2.85 4.68
C ALA A 26 12.99 -2.39 3.23
N GLY A 27 12.95 -3.31 2.28
CA GLY A 27 13.01 -3.02 0.85
C GLY A 27 11.85 -2.14 0.38
N LEU A 28 10.62 -2.47 0.78
CA LEU A 28 9.42 -1.69 0.46
C LEU A 28 9.50 -0.28 1.03
N ILE A 29 9.94 -0.13 2.30
CA ILE A 29 10.10 1.19 2.93
C ILE A 29 11.14 2.03 2.18
N ARG A 30 12.33 1.48 1.92
CA ARG A 30 13.38 2.19 1.17
C ARG A 30 12.88 2.63 -0.22
N SER A 31 12.24 1.71 -0.93
CA SER A 31 11.74 1.94 -2.28
C SER A 31 10.58 2.95 -2.30
N GLY A 32 9.73 2.96 -1.27
CA GLY A 32 8.66 3.94 -1.10
C GLY A 32 9.20 5.34 -0.84
N LEU A 33 10.16 5.47 0.09
CA LEU A 33 10.79 6.75 0.43
C LEU A 33 11.57 7.36 -0.75
N ALA A 34 12.31 6.55 -1.50
CA ALA A 34 13.02 7.00 -2.70
C ALA A 34 12.05 7.59 -3.74
N ARG A 35 10.98 6.85 -4.10
CA ARG A 35 9.97 7.35 -5.04
C ARG A 35 9.25 8.59 -4.56
N LEU A 36 9.02 8.71 -3.24
CA LEU A 36 8.41 9.91 -2.67
C LEU A 36 9.33 11.13 -2.82
N ALA A 37 10.64 10.95 -2.65
CA ALA A 37 11.61 12.00 -2.92
C ALA A 37 11.60 12.39 -4.40
N ASP A 38 11.64 11.41 -5.31
CA ASP A 38 11.64 11.65 -6.76
C ASP A 38 10.35 12.31 -7.26
N ALA A 39 9.20 12.01 -6.66
CA ALA A 39 7.91 12.63 -7.00
C ALA A 39 7.90 14.16 -6.78
N ARG A 40 8.81 14.67 -5.95
CA ARG A 40 9.00 16.10 -5.70
C ARG A 40 9.92 16.77 -6.71
N ASN A 41 10.54 16.01 -7.63
CA ASN A 41 11.35 16.59 -8.68
C ASN A 41 10.48 17.34 -9.70
N GLU A 42 10.55 18.66 -9.67
CA GLU A 42 9.77 19.55 -10.53
C GLU A 42 10.23 19.56 -12.00
N THR A 43 11.38 18.94 -12.32
CA THR A 43 11.81 18.77 -13.71
C THR A 43 11.07 17.65 -14.43
N LEU A 44 10.34 16.80 -13.71
CA LEU A 44 9.52 15.73 -14.29
C LEU A 44 8.13 16.25 -14.66
N ALA A 45 7.52 15.64 -15.68
CA ALA A 45 6.13 15.89 -16.02
C ALA A 45 5.19 15.59 -14.83
N PRO A 46 4.08 16.33 -14.66
CA PRO A 46 3.11 16.08 -13.59
C PRO A 46 2.63 14.63 -13.51
N GLU A 47 2.42 13.97 -14.66
CA GLU A 47 1.99 12.58 -14.76
C GLU A 47 3.05 11.64 -14.18
N SER A 48 4.33 11.86 -14.49
CA SER A 48 5.44 11.06 -13.94
C SER A 48 5.57 11.24 -12.42
N ARG A 49 5.38 12.47 -11.94
CA ARG A 49 5.41 12.78 -10.50
C ARG A 49 4.26 12.11 -9.76
N LEU A 50 3.06 12.13 -10.34
CA LEU A 50 1.88 11.43 -9.80
C LEU A 50 2.12 9.93 -9.75
N ASP A 51 2.70 9.36 -10.80
CA ASP A 51 3.07 7.96 -10.87
C ASP A 51 4.05 7.55 -9.77
N LEU A 52 5.09 8.36 -9.54
CA LEU A 52 6.05 8.14 -8.45
C LEU A 52 5.38 8.23 -7.08
N ALA A 53 4.54 9.25 -6.85
CA ALA A 53 3.82 9.43 -5.59
C ALA A 53 2.87 8.26 -5.30
N TYR A 54 2.13 7.78 -6.30
CA TYR A 54 1.23 6.63 -6.16
C TYR A 54 2.02 5.34 -5.85
N ASN A 55 3.11 5.09 -6.58
CA ASN A 55 3.95 3.92 -6.34
C ASN A 55 4.65 3.98 -4.97
N ALA A 56 5.01 5.18 -4.50
CA ALA A 56 5.52 5.39 -3.15
C ALA A 56 4.48 5.04 -2.09
N ALA A 57 3.28 5.61 -2.19
CA ALA A 57 2.17 5.33 -1.28
C ALA A 57 1.85 3.83 -1.23
N HIS A 58 1.74 3.20 -2.40
CA HIS A 58 1.50 1.76 -2.49
C HIS A 58 2.59 0.93 -1.78
N ALA A 59 3.88 1.22 -2.01
CA ALA A 59 4.97 0.50 -1.37
C ALA A 59 4.92 0.61 0.16
N LEU A 60 4.62 1.80 0.68
CA LEU A 60 4.51 2.04 2.12
C LEU A 60 3.27 1.36 2.75
N CYS A 61 2.13 1.40 2.06
CA CYS A 61 0.91 0.70 2.51
C CYS A 61 1.10 -0.82 2.48
N LEU A 62 1.77 -1.35 1.45
CA LEU A 62 2.13 -2.76 1.38
C LEU A 62 3.09 -3.15 2.51
N ALA A 63 4.11 -2.33 2.80
CA ALA A 63 5.01 -2.57 3.93
C ALA A 63 4.25 -2.66 5.26
N ALA A 64 3.25 -1.78 5.46
CA ALA A 64 2.38 -1.84 6.62
C ALA A 64 1.59 -3.16 6.66
N LEU A 65 0.92 -3.55 5.57
CA LEU A 65 0.20 -4.84 5.50
C LEU A 65 1.12 -6.04 5.78
N ARG A 66 2.33 -6.05 5.20
CA ARG A 66 3.30 -7.14 5.40
C ARG A 66 3.73 -7.27 6.86
N LYS A 67 3.78 -6.17 7.64
CA LYS A 67 4.04 -6.22 9.09
C LYS A 67 2.93 -6.90 9.90
N HIS A 68 1.74 -7.06 9.33
CA HIS A 68 0.61 -7.75 9.95
C HIS A 68 0.48 -9.21 9.51
N ASP A 69 1.52 -9.81 8.91
CA ASP A 69 1.52 -11.22 8.45
C ASP A 69 0.48 -11.53 7.36
N TYR A 70 0.16 -10.54 6.53
CA TYR A 70 -0.72 -10.72 5.37
C TYR A 70 -0.05 -10.26 4.06
N ARG A 71 -0.41 -10.90 2.96
CA ARG A 71 -0.05 -10.50 1.59
C ARG A 71 -1.31 -10.16 0.79
N ALA A 72 -1.23 -9.08 0.03
CA ALA A 72 -2.27 -8.65 -0.89
C ALA A 72 -2.29 -9.53 -2.15
N ARG A 73 -3.49 -9.98 -2.58
CA ARG A 73 -3.69 -10.58 -3.92
C ARG A 73 -3.81 -9.53 -5.01
N HIS A 74 -4.42 -8.40 -4.69
CA HIS A 74 -4.64 -7.29 -5.63
C HIS A 74 -4.04 -6.01 -5.07
N ARG A 75 -3.46 -5.21 -5.96
CA ARG A 75 -2.69 -4.02 -5.60
C ARG A 75 -3.49 -2.99 -4.79
N TYR A 76 -4.80 -2.85 -5.05
CA TYR A 76 -5.64 -1.84 -4.40
C TYR A 76 -6.01 -2.18 -2.94
N ILE A 77 -5.97 -3.45 -2.53
CA ILE A 77 -6.45 -3.87 -1.19
C ILE A 77 -5.65 -3.21 -0.08
N VAL A 78 -4.36 -2.90 -0.31
CA VAL A 78 -3.47 -2.26 0.66
C VAL A 78 -3.99 -0.90 1.11
N PHE A 79 -4.77 -0.21 0.27
CA PHE A 79 -5.41 1.06 0.62
C PHE A 79 -6.71 0.86 1.41
N GLN A 80 -7.51 -0.15 1.05
CA GLN A 80 -8.78 -0.45 1.73
C GLN A 80 -8.57 -0.91 3.18
N VAL A 81 -7.43 -1.55 3.46
CA VAL A 81 -7.09 -2.07 4.80
C VAL A 81 -6.26 -1.09 5.63
N LEU A 82 -6.08 0.15 5.19
CA LEU A 82 -5.38 1.20 5.94
C LEU A 82 -5.90 1.45 7.36
N PRO A 83 -7.23 1.45 7.61
CA PRO A 83 -7.75 1.59 8.98
C PRO A 83 -7.26 0.48 9.92
N HIS A 84 -6.98 -0.70 9.37
CA HIS A 84 -6.58 -1.89 10.14
C HIS A 84 -5.06 -2.10 10.19
N THR A 85 -4.28 -1.37 9.39
CA THR A 85 -2.82 -1.49 9.32
C THR A 85 -2.11 -0.27 9.90
N LEU A 86 -2.53 0.94 9.53
CA LEU A 86 -1.94 2.22 9.94
C LEU A 86 -2.89 3.11 10.74
N GLY A 87 -4.14 2.70 10.95
CA GLY A 87 -5.16 3.52 11.64
C GLY A 87 -5.58 4.76 10.86
N LEU A 88 -5.30 4.80 9.55
CA LEU A 88 -5.65 5.93 8.69
C LEU A 88 -7.09 5.81 8.21
N GLY A 89 -7.83 6.93 8.27
CA GLY A 89 -9.24 6.99 7.97
C GLY A 89 -9.57 7.05 6.48
N PRO A 90 -10.89 7.10 6.15
CA PRO A 90 -11.39 7.01 4.79
C PRO A 90 -10.95 8.14 3.85
N GLU A 91 -10.49 9.26 4.40
CA GLU A 91 -9.93 10.39 3.67
C GLU A 91 -8.65 10.04 2.90
N VAL A 92 -7.76 9.22 3.46
CA VAL A 92 -6.47 8.89 2.83
C VAL A 92 -6.66 7.90 1.68
N TRP A 93 -7.46 6.85 1.87
CA TRP A 93 -7.66 5.86 0.81
C TRP A 93 -8.51 6.41 -0.34
N ARG A 94 -9.45 7.34 -0.11
CA ARG A 94 -10.26 7.93 -1.20
C ARG A 94 -9.41 8.68 -2.22
N VAL A 95 -8.37 9.38 -1.78
CA VAL A 95 -7.42 10.05 -2.69
C VAL A 95 -6.63 9.00 -3.47
N LEU A 96 -6.12 7.97 -2.80
CA LEU A 96 -5.30 6.93 -3.43
C LEU A 96 -6.10 6.04 -4.38
N ALA A 97 -7.35 5.72 -4.06
CA ALA A 97 -8.27 4.97 -4.92
C ALA A 97 -8.65 5.78 -6.15
N LYS A 98 -8.94 7.08 -5.99
CA LYS A 98 -9.20 7.96 -7.14
C LYS A 98 -8.02 7.99 -8.11
N VAL A 99 -6.78 8.04 -7.60
CA VAL A 99 -5.58 7.98 -8.45
C VAL A 99 -5.40 6.59 -9.09
N HIS A 100 -5.80 5.52 -8.39
CA HIS A 100 -5.77 4.17 -8.94
C HIS A 100 -6.70 4.01 -10.15
N ASP A 101 -7.91 4.57 -10.08
CA ASP A 101 -8.92 4.48 -11.14
C ASP A 101 -8.61 5.36 -12.36
N LEU A 102 -7.76 6.38 -12.19
CA LEU A 102 -7.35 7.31 -13.25
C LEU A 102 -6.15 6.81 -14.08
N ARG A 103 -5.66 5.61 -13.80
CA ARG A 103 -4.50 4.98 -14.44
C ARG A 103 -4.93 3.95 -15.47
#